data_AF-A0A452Y7X1-F1
#
_entry.id   AF-A0A452Y7X1-F1
#
_cell.length_a   1.000
_cell.length_b   1.000
_cell.length_c   1.000
_cell.angle_alpha   90.00
_cell.angle_beta   90.00
_cell.angle_gamma   90.00
#
_symmetry.space_group_name_H-M   'P 1'
#
loop_
_entity.id
_entity.type
_entity.pdbx_description
1 polymer ?
#
loop_
_entity_poly.entity_id
_entity_poly.type
_entity_poly.pdbx_seq_one_letter_code
_entity_poly.pdbx_strand_id
1 'polypeptide(L)'
;MVASKLFVQCSRQKGLLKIYRHLLNSRKNVFNIFSIPEVGGMKFKDVRRKVQDAVVCGIFRSGGIHFHPGDDEVLKETDKLLLISPVCGKRKSQYSVLNISERTDNSVNYSEPKEGQRSSSVVTELKETRLKNIVERPSKSLSKSSECTLGPRECILIVGWRPKITDMIREYDNYLGPGSVLEILSETPITERTSVVNPLMQSQLKNIKVTHKVGCPMNYDTLKEAIINIRKSAKCDKNVPLSVVVISDRDWLIGDTVQADKQLAYTLLLAENICQKNDIKVQHLVSEIVDTGLGKQITRIRPSLSFIGAEEVMSLVTAQVAECSELNEVWKDILD
;
A
#
# COMPACT_ATOMS: atom_id res chain seq x y z
N MET A 1 4.87 5.54 -13.22
CA MET A 1 4.83 6.08 -11.85
C MET A 1 3.80 5.36 -10.99
N VAL A 2 2.50 5.69 -11.07
CA VAL A 2 1.47 5.18 -10.12
C VAL A 2 1.40 3.66 -9.97
N ALA A 3 1.33 2.92 -11.09
CA ALA A 3 1.30 1.45 -11.05
C ALA A 3 2.60 0.82 -10.52
N SER A 4 3.76 1.45 -10.74
CA SER A 4 5.04 0.98 -10.21
C SER A 4 5.11 1.13 -8.69
N LYS A 5 4.65 2.27 -8.14
CA LYS A 5 4.63 2.51 -6.70
C LYS A 5 3.66 1.57 -5.98
N LEU A 6 2.44 1.42 -6.49
CA LEU A 6 1.48 0.43 -5.97
C LEU A 6 2.07 -0.97 -5.93
N PHE A 7 2.71 -1.39 -7.03
CA PHE A 7 3.31 -2.70 -7.15
C PHE A 7 4.41 -2.91 -6.12
N VAL A 8 5.34 -1.95 -5.99
CA VAL A 8 6.47 -2.01 -5.04
C VAL A 8 5.98 -2.05 -3.58
N GLN A 9 4.97 -1.25 -3.25
CA GLN A 9 4.37 -1.28 -1.91
C GLN A 9 3.75 -2.66 -1.62
N CYS A 10 2.98 -3.20 -2.57
CA CYS A 10 2.31 -4.49 -2.42
C CYS A 10 3.26 -5.69 -2.47
N SER A 11 4.39 -5.59 -3.16
CA SER A 11 5.38 -6.67 -3.24
C SER A 11 6.12 -6.84 -1.91
N ARG A 12 6.30 -5.76 -1.15
CA ARG A 12 6.97 -5.74 0.15
C ARG A 12 6.05 -6.00 1.34
N GLN A 13 4.76 -5.71 1.22
CA GLN A 13 3.82 -5.86 2.32
C GLN A 13 2.71 -6.84 1.99
N LYS A 14 2.84 -8.07 2.52
CA LYS A 14 1.84 -9.12 2.35
C LYS A 14 0.49 -8.64 2.90
N GLY A 15 -0.52 -8.65 2.04
CA GLY A 15 -1.89 -8.26 2.40
C GLY A 15 -2.24 -6.80 2.09
N LEU A 16 -1.28 -5.93 1.77
CA LEU A 16 -1.55 -4.53 1.46
C LEU A 16 -2.49 -4.35 0.27
N LEU A 17 -2.35 -5.19 -0.77
CA LEU A 17 -3.27 -5.21 -1.91
C LEU A 17 -4.73 -5.46 -1.49
N LYS A 18 -4.97 -6.28 -0.47
CA LYS A 18 -6.32 -6.52 0.07
C LYS A 18 -6.88 -5.27 0.74
N ILE A 19 -6.01 -4.48 1.39
CA ILE A 19 -6.38 -3.20 2.00
C ILE A 19 -6.74 -2.19 0.92
N TYR A 20 -5.94 -2.05 -0.14
CA TYR A 20 -6.28 -1.20 -1.29
C TYR A 20 -7.66 -1.57 -1.88
N ARG A 21 -7.88 -2.86 -2.16
CA ARG A 21 -9.19 -3.33 -2.65
C ARG A 21 -10.33 -3.06 -1.67
N HIS A 22 -10.07 -3.04 -0.37
CA HIS A 22 -11.09 -2.73 0.63
C HIS A 22 -11.44 -1.23 0.60
N LEU A 23 -10.43 -0.36 0.60
CA LEU A 23 -10.58 1.10 0.58
C LEU A 23 -11.19 1.64 -0.71
N LEU A 24 -11.17 0.84 -1.77
CA LEU A 24 -11.72 1.14 -3.08
C LEU A 24 -13.09 0.51 -3.33
N ASN A 25 -13.62 -0.27 -2.38
CA ASN A 25 -14.91 -0.94 -2.54
C ASN A 25 -16.02 -0.12 -1.87
N SER A 26 -16.90 0.48 -2.67
CA SER A 26 -18.00 1.33 -2.20
C SER A 26 -19.01 0.67 -1.25
N ARG A 27 -19.01 -0.67 -1.15
CA ARG A 27 -19.82 -1.42 -0.17
C ARG A 27 -19.15 -1.57 1.20
N LYS A 28 -17.93 -1.06 1.35
CA LYS A 28 -17.09 -1.17 2.54
C LYS A 28 -16.70 0.22 3.05
N ASN A 29 -15.70 0.28 3.92
CA ASN A 29 -15.12 1.54 4.37
C ASN A 29 -14.15 2.07 3.32
N VAL A 30 -14.40 3.28 2.83
CA VAL A 30 -13.62 3.96 1.80
C VAL A 30 -13.17 5.33 2.28
N PHE A 31 -12.25 5.96 1.54
CA PHE A 31 -11.93 7.36 1.77
C PHE A 31 -13.11 8.25 1.39
N ASN A 32 -13.48 9.13 2.31
CA ASN A 32 -14.49 10.16 2.12
C ASN A 32 -13.93 11.50 2.61
N ILE A 33 -14.25 12.58 1.92
CA ILE A 33 -13.92 13.95 2.33
C ILE A 33 -15.22 14.63 2.74
N PHE A 34 -15.27 15.14 3.98
CA PHE A 34 -16.45 15.80 4.52
C PHE A 34 -16.12 17.23 4.97
N SER A 35 -16.98 18.18 4.60
CA SER A 35 -16.97 19.52 5.19
C SER A 35 -17.82 19.49 6.45
N ILE A 36 -17.21 19.78 7.60
CA ILE A 36 -17.86 19.76 8.90
C ILE A 36 -17.51 21.09 9.59
N PRO A 37 -18.36 22.12 9.50
CA PRO A 37 -18.08 23.41 10.11
C PRO A 37 -17.91 23.35 11.63
N GLU A 38 -18.58 22.40 12.30
CA GLU A 38 -18.63 22.28 13.77
C GLU A 38 -17.29 21.86 14.40
N VAL A 39 -16.33 21.38 13.60
CA VAL A 39 -14.97 21.08 14.07
C VAL A 39 -14.03 22.27 13.94
N GLY A 40 -14.49 23.40 13.41
CA GLY A 40 -13.73 24.65 13.36
C GLY A 40 -13.27 25.08 14.76
N GLY A 41 -12.00 25.46 14.86
CA GLY A 41 -11.37 25.84 16.12
C GLY A 41 -10.96 24.67 17.03
N MET A 42 -11.32 23.43 16.70
CA MET A 42 -10.88 22.26 17.46
C MET A 42 -9.47 21.81 17.08
N LYS A 43 -8.76 21.18 18.03
CA LYS A 43 -7.52 20.47 17.75
C LYS A 43 -7.78 19.13 17.07
N PHE A 44 -6.90 18.72 16.17
CA PHE A 44 -7.01 17.47 15.44
C PHE A 44 -7.16 16.25 16.36
N LYS A 45 -6.41 16.20 17.49
CA LYS A 45 -6.55 15.14 18.51
C LYS A 45 -7.98 15.01 19.05
N ASP A 46 -8.64 16.13 19.33
CA ASP A 46 -9.99 16.15 19.86
C ASP A 46 -10.99 15.68 18.81
N VAL A 47 -10.80 16.08 17.55
CA VAL A 47 -11.63 15.63 16.43
C VAL A 47 -11.51 14.12 16.24
N ARG A 48 -10.28 13.56 16.26
CA ARG A 48 -10.05 12.10 16.20
C ARG A 48 -10.77 11.33 17.31
N ARG A 49 -10.92 11.93 18.48
CA ARG A 49 -11.60 11.34 19.66
C ARG A 49 -13.12 11.51 19.62
N LYS A 50 -13.63 12.61 19.04
CA LYS A 50 -15.08 12.86 18.91
C LYS A 50 -15.73 11.99 17.83
N VAL A 51 -15.02 11.68 16.76
CA VAL A 51 -15.55 10.85 15.66
C VAL A 51 -15.56 9.36 16.06
N GLN A 52 -16.75 8.79 16.27
CA GLN A 52 -16.91 7.42 16.77
C GLN A 52 -17.02 6.38 15.63
N ASP A 53 -17.80 6.69 14.60
CA ASP A 53 -18.18 5.73 13.55
C ASP A 53 -17.29 5.79 12.30
N ALA A 54 -16.20 6.55 12.36
CA ALA A 54 -15.22 6.66 11.28
C ALA A 54 -13.79 6.75 11.82
N VAL A 55 -12.81 6.59 10.94
CA VAL A 55 -11.39 6.84 11.25
C VAL A 55 -10.99 8.16 10.59
N VAL A 56 -10.61 9.14 11.40
CA VAL A 56 -10.11 10.43 10.91
C VAL A 56 -8.66 10.27 10.47
N CYS A 57 -8.40 10.42 9.18
CA CYS A 57 -7.09 10.19 8.57
C CYS A 57 -6.30 11.46 8.32
N GLY A 58 -6.94 12.61 8.18
CA GLY A 58 -6.25 13.86 7.86
C GLY A 58 -7.17 15.04 7.62
N ILE A 59 -6.56 16.14 7.20
CA ILE A 59 -7.22 17.41 6.89
C ILE A 59 -6.97 17.74 5.42
N PHE A 60 -8.01 18.11 4.69
CA PHE A 60 -7.92 18.64 3.33
C PHE A 60 -8.09 20.16 3.39
N ARG A 61 -7.04 20.89 3.00
CA ARG A 61 -6.93 22.35 3.14
C ARG A 61 -6.30 22.91 1.87
N SER A 62 -6.90 23.98 1.32
CA SER A 62 -6.37 24.70 0.15
C SER A 62 -6.08 23.81 -1.07
N GLY A 63 -6.89 22.77 -1.29
CA GLY A 63 -6.72 21.83 -2.41
C GLY A 63 -5.65 20.76 -2.18
N GLY A 64 -5.01 20.71 -1.02
CA GLY A 64 -4.02 19.69 -0.65
C GLY A 64 -4.49 18.80 0.50
N ILE A 65 -4.02 17.55 0.50
CA ILE A 65 -4.27 16.61 1.60
C ILE A 65 -3.11 16.60 2.60
N HIS A 66 -3.43 16.75 3.88
CA HIS A 66 -2.51 16.61 5.00
C HIS A 66 -2.89 15.37 5.80
N PHE A 67 -2.28 14.23 5.49
CA PHE A 67 -2.48 13.00 6.25
C PHE A 67 -1.86 13.10 7.64
N HIS A 68 -2.66 12.72 8.64
CA HIS A 68 -2.29 12.67 10.04
C HIS A 68 -1.45 13.88 10.44
N PRO A 69 -2.02 15.10 10.50
CA PRO A 69 -1.30 16.28 10.99
C PRO A 69 -0.94 16.12 12.48
N GLY A 70 -0.22 17.12 13.02
CA GLY A 70 0.08 17.19 14.45
C GLY A 70 -1.19 17.20 15.29
N ASP A 71 -1.12 16.62 16.49
CA ASP A 71 -2.27 16.50 17.38
C ASP A 71 -2.84 17.85 17.85
N ASP A 72 -1.97 18.87 17.92
CA ASP A 72 -2.31 20.24 18.26
C ASP A 72 -2.71 21.12 17.06
N GLU A 73 -2.71 20.58 15.84
CA GLU A 73 -3.14 21.32 14.65
C GLU A 73 -4.60 21.73 14.80
N VAL A 74 -4.88 23.03 14.67
CA VAL A 74 -6.23 23.58 14.81
C VAL A 74 -6.91 23.60 13.44
N LEU A 75 -8.12 23.03 13.40
CA LEU A 75 -8.93 23.00 12.19
C LEU A 75 -9.58 24.37 11.93
N LYS A 76 -9.58 24.79 10.68
CA LYS A 76 -10.31 25.98 10.20
C LYS A 76 -11.71 25.57 9.76
N GLU A 77 -12.66 26.49 9.81
CA GLU A 77 -14.04 26.24 9.33
C GLU A 77 -14.11 25.85 7.84
N THR A 78 -13.12 26.28 7.06
CA THR A 78 -12.99 25.93 5.63
C THR A 78 -12.33 24.58 5.39
N ASP A 79 -11.79 23.95 6.42
CA ASP A 79 -11.10 22.67 6.28
C ASP A 79 -12.10 21.54 6.10
N LYS A 80 -11.73 20.56 5.28
CA LYS A 80 -12.48 19.31 5.16
C LYS A 80 -11.73 18.19 5.88
N LEU A 81 -12.46 17.23 6.41
CA LEU A 81 -11.91 16.05 7.07
C LEU A 81 -11.82 14.88 6.09
N LEU A 82 -10.65 14.25 6.03
CA LEU A 82 -10.48 12.96 5.37
C LEU A 82 -10.81 11.84 6.36
N LEU A 83 -11.82 11.04 6.04
CA LEU A 83 -12.30 9.93 6.86
C LEU A 83 -12.23 8.60 6.10
N ILE A 84 -11.98 7.51 6.81
CA ILE A 84 -12.32 6.16 6.37
C ILE A 84 -13.65 5.78 7.03
N SER A 85 -14.70 5.62 6.21
CA SER A 85 -16.06 5.32 6.64
C SER A 85 -16.85 4.63 5.51
N PRO A 86 -18.00 3.99 5.81
CA PRO A 86 -18.90 3.53 4.75
C PRO A 86 -19.32 4.68 3.84
N VAL A 87 -19.66 4.38 2.59
CA VAL A 87 -20.25 5.38 1.68
C VAL A 87 -21.60 5.80 2.25
N CYS A 88 -21.66 6.99 2.84
CA CYS A 88 -22.93 7.58 3.24
C CYS A 88 -23.67 8.01 1.97
N GLY A 89 -24.75 7.29 1.63
CA GLY A 89 -25.67 7.79 0.61
C GLY A 89 -26.13 9.20 0.98
N LYS A 90 -26.39 10.05 -0.03
CA LYS A 90 -26.71 11.50 0.08
C LYS A 90 -27.77 11.91 1.14
N ARG A 91 -28.43 10.95 1.81
CA ARG A 91 -29.47 11.15 2.83
C ARG A 91 -29.08 10.75 4.27
N LYS A 92 -27.98 10.04 4.51
CA LYS A 92 -27.49 9.85 5.90
C LYS A 92 -26.69 11.08 6.30
N SER A 93 -27.41 12.01 6.89
CA SER A 93 -26.96 13.13 7.71
C SER A 93 -25.50 13.00 8.16
N GLN A 94 -24.67 13.95 7.70
CA GLN A 94 -23.28 14.19 8.13
C GLN A 94 -23.15 14.24 9.67
N TYR A 95 -24.26 14.50 10.36
CA TYR A 95 -24.42 14.63 11.80
C TYR A 95 -24.46 13.29 12.57
N SER A 96 -24.51 12.12 11.90
CA SER A 96 -24.39 10.83 12.63
C SER A 96 -22.94 10.46 12.97
N VAL A 97 -21.97 10.97 12.20
CA VAL A 97 -20.53 10.69 12.40
C VAL A 97 -19.97 11.42 13.62
N LEU A 98 -20.55 12.59 13.91
CA LEU A 98 -20.35 13.35 15.11
C LEU A 98 -21.57 13.16 16.00
N ASN A 99 -21.60 12.10 16.80
CA ASN A 99 -22.46 12.08 17.98
C ASN A 99 -21.95 13.15 18.96
N ILE A 100 -22.29 14.40 18.69
CA ILE A 100 -22.19 15.50 19.65
C ILE A 100 -23.34 15.25 20.62
N SER A 101 -23.12 14.45 21.67
CA SER A 101 -23.96 14.64 22.85
C SER A 101 -23.60 16.02 23.37
N GLU A 102 -24.42 17.03 23.10
CA GLU A 102 -24.44 18.23 23.91
C GLU A 102 -24.72 17.76 25.34
N ARG A 103 -23.66 17.67 26.17
CA ARG A 103 -23.85 17.67 27.61
C ARG A 103 -24.16 19.10 27.98
N THR A 104 -25.40 19.49 27.76
CA THR A 104 -25.99 20.64 28.44
C THR A 104 -26.57 20.08 29.72
N ASP A 105 -25.87 20.32 30.82
CA ASP A 105 -26.43 20.12 32.16
C ASP A 105 -27.71 20.95 32.25
N ASN A 106 -28.86 20.28 32.21
CA ASN A 106 -30.11 20.81 32.75
C ASN A 106 -31.03 19.64 33.12
N SER A 107 -31.35 19.61 34.41
CA SER A 107 -32.34 18.76 35.05
C SER A 107 -33.71 18.83 34.36
N VAL A 108 -34.38 17.69 34.20
CA VAL A 108 -35.71 17.34 34.77
C VAL A 108 -36.29 16.13 34.02
N ASN A 109 -36.54 15.07 34.79
CA ASN A 109 -37.48 13.93 34.66
C ASN A 109 -38.15 13.62 33.31
N TYR A 110 -38.08 12.35 32.87
CA TYR A 110 -39.22 11.41 32.87
C TYR A 110 -38.80 9.97 32.46
N SER A 111 -39.18 9.01 33.33
CA SER A 111 -39.55 7.60 33.12
C SER A 111 -38.81 6.67 32.14
N GLU A 112 -38.32 5.55 32.70
CA GLU A 112 -37.92 4.31 31.99
C GLU A 112 -39.03 3.75 31.08
N PRO A 113 -38.65 3.03 30.02
CA PRO A 113 -38.93 1.59 30.02
C PRO A 113 -37.70 0.72 29.78
N LYS A 114 -37.73 -0.43 30.44
CA LYS A 114 -36.74 -1.51 30.44
C LYS A 114 -36.71 -2.25 29.10
N GLU A 115 -35.53 -2.31 28.49
CA GLU A 115 -34.92 -3.52 27.86
C GLU A 115 -33.55 -3.13 27.24
N GLY A 116 -32.45 -3.78 27.66
CA GLY A 116 -31.15 -3.65 26.96
C GLY A 116 -29.91 -3.27 27.79
N GLN A 117 -29.82 -3.61 29.07
CA GLN A 117 -28.62 -3.29 29.88
C GLN A 117 -27.32 -4.03 29.46
N ARG A 118 -27.39 -5.04 28.57
CA ARG A 118 -26.20 -5.76 28.08
C ARG A 118 -25.50 -5.15 26.86
N SER A 119 -26.18 -4.33 26.05
CA SER A 119 -25.56 -3.72 24.86
C SER A 119 -24.79 -2.43 25.20
N SER A 120 -25.29 -1.66 26.16
CA SER A 120 -24.70 -0.38 26.58
C SER A 120 -23.31 -0.53 27.22
N SER A 121 -23.11 -1.55 28.08
CA SER A 121 -21.83 -1.79 28.75
C SER A 121 -20.73 -2.18 27.76
N VAL A 122 -21.03 -3.09 26.82
CA VAL A 122 -20.09 -3.52 25.77
C VAL A 122 -19.72 -2.38 24.83
N VAL A 123 -20.68 -1.54 24.43
CA VAL A 123 -20.40 -0.36 23.59
C VAL A 123 -19.53 0.66 24.34
N THR A 124 -19.75 0.84 25.65
CA THR A 124 -18.96 1.78 26.46
C THR A 124 -17.54 1.26 26.68
N GLU A 125 -17.38 -0.04 26.92
CA GLU A 125 -16.08 -0.70 27.07
C GLU A 125 -15.27 -0.69 25.76
N LEU A 126 -15.93 -0.88 24.61
CA LEU A 126 -15.33 -0.71 23.28
C LEU A 126 -14.92 0.74 22.99
N LYS A 127 -15.68 1.72 23.51
CA LYS A 127 -15.34 3.15 23.39
C LYS A 127 -14.12 3.51 24.24
N GLU A 128 -14.08 3.04 25.49
CA GLU A 128 -12.95 3.29 26.38
C GLU A 128 -11.66 2.61 25.91
N THR A 129 -11.75 1.37 25.45
CA THR A 129 -10.59 0.66 24.87
C THR A 129 -10.10 1.35 23.60
N ARG A 130 -11.01 1.80 22.72
CA ARG A 130 -10.63 2.60 21.54
C ARG A 130 -9.91 3.88 21.93
N LEU A 131 -10.45 4.67 22.87
CA LEU A 131 -9.84 5.92 23.31
C LEU A 131 -8.44 5.71 23.94
N LYS A 132 -8.27 4.65 24.73
CA LYS A 132 -6.98 4.25 25.32
C LYS A 132 -5.96 3.80 24.25
N ASN A 133 -6.43 3.24 23.14
CA ASN A 133 -5.60 2.73 22.05
C ASN A 133 -5.35 3.74 20.93
N ILE A 134 -5.91 4.96 20.98
CA ILE A 134 -5.60 6.00 20.00
C ILE A 134 -4.16 6.43 20.21
N VAL A 135 -3.30 6.09 19.26
CA VAL A 135 -1.90 6.49 19.23
C VAL A 135 -1.82 8.02 19.19
N GLU A 136 -1.21 8.59 20.23
CA GLU A 136 -0.85 10.01 20.28
C GLU A 136 0.41 10.21 19.42
N ARG A 137 0.41 11.26 18.61
CA ARG A 137 1.61 11.57 17.81
C ARG A 137 2.68 12.13 18.75
N PRO A 138 3.94 11.67 18.69
CA PRO A 138 5.01 12.33 19.43
C PRO A 138 5.09 13.81 19.02
N SER A 139 5.34 14.70 19.98
CA SER A 139 5.21 16.16 19.87
C SER A 139 6.15 16.87 18.89
N LYS A 140 6.99 16.12 18.16
CA LYS A 140 7.83 16.68 17.11
C LYS A 140 7.01 16.78 15.82
N SER A 141 7.11 17.90 15.11
CA SER A 141 6.54 18.07 13.77
C SER A 141 7.33 17.23 12.76
N LEU A 142 7.11 15.92 12.80
CA LEU A 142 7.67 15.03 11.81
C LEU A 142 6.89 15.20 10.52
N SER A 143 7.46 15.90 9.54
CA SER A 143 7.18 15.60 8.15
C SER A 143 7.39 14.10 7.92
N LYS A 144 6.58 13.48 7.06
CA LYS A 144 6.58 12.03 6.77
C LYS A 144 7.95 11.42 6.38
N SER A 145 9.00 12.24 6.25
CA SER A 145 10.35 11.89 5.80
C SER A 145 11.48 12.22 6.78
N SER A 146 11.21 12.80 7.95
CA SER A 146 12.28 13.36 8.81
C SER A 146 12.79 12.44 9.95
N GLU A 147 12.18 11.28 10.16
CA GLU A 147 12.87 10.21 10.89
C GLU A 147 13.68 9.39 9.89
N CYS A 148 15.01 9.50 9.99
CA CYS A 148 15.98 8.60 9.38
C CYS A 148 15.83 7.18 9.98
N THR A 149 14.66 6.55 9.88
CA THR A 149 14.61 5.09 9.91
C THR A 149 15.09 4.64 8.55
N LEU A 150 16.39 4.37 8.46
CA LEU A 150 16.92 3.63 7.30
C LEU A 150 16.00 2.42 7.09
N GLY A 151 15.49 2.25 5.87
CA GLY A 151 14.61 1.12 5.56
C GLY A 151 15.29 -0.22 5.89
N PRO A 152 14.54 -1.33 5.94
CA PRO A 152 15.17 -2.63 6.10
C PRO A 152 16.13 -2.91 4.94
N ARG A 153 17.23 -3.61 5.24
CA ARG A 153 18.11 -4.14 4.22
C ARG A 153 17.47 -5.38 3.60
N GLU A 154 17.31 -5.41 2.28
CA GLU A 154 16.67 -6.52 1.56
C GLU A 154 17.46 -6.90 0.31
N CYS A 155 17.28 -8.15 -0.15
CA CYS A 155 17.75 -8.60 -1.46
C CYS A 155 16.54 -8.86 -2.36
N ILE A 156 16.49 -8.22 -3.53
CA ILE A 156 15.35 -8.29 -4.44
C ILE A 156 15.81 -8.83 -5.79
N LEU A 157 15.24 -9.95 -6.21
CA LEU A 157 15.40 -10.47 -7.56
C LEU A 157 14.16 -10.10 -8.38
N ILE A 158 14.31 -9.23 -9.36
CA ILE A 158 13.28 -8.96 -10.36
C ILE A 158 13.52 -9.88 -11.55
N VAL A 159 12.48 -10.63 -11.92
CA VAL A 159 12.46 -11.57 -13.04
C VAL A 159 11.53 -11.01 -14.10
N GLY A 160 12.09 -10.57 -15.22
CA GLY A 160 11.42 -9.90 -16.32
C GLY A 160 11.87 -8.45 -16.51
N TRP A 161 11.48 -7.87 -17.63
CA TRP A 161 11.80 -6.49 -18.02
C TRP A 161 10.61 -5.82 -18.69
N ARG A 162 10.16 -4.70 -18.11
CA ARG A 162 9.05 -3.89 -18.61
C ARG A 162 9.44 -2.42 -18.81
N PRO A 163 8.71 -1.66 -19.65
CA PRO A 163 8.85 -0.21 -19.71
C PRO A 163 8.66 0.43 -18.33
N LYS A 164 9.45 1.47 -18.04
CA LYS A 164 9.41 2.21 -16.75
C LYS A 164 9.76 1.37 -15.52
N ILE A 165 10.54 0.29 -15.68
CA ILE A 165 11.15 -0.42 -14.55
C ILE A 165 12.02 0.50 -13.68
N THR A 166 12.58 1.57 -14.25
CA THR A 166 13.29 2.63 -13.52
C THR A 166 12.46 3.27 -12.42
N ASP A 167 11.15 3.49 -12.65
CA ASP A 167 10.25 3.99 -11.62
C ASP A 167 10.19 2.99 -10.45
N MET A 168 10.07 1.68 -10.74
CA MET A 168 10.06 0.64 -9.69
C MET A 168 11.38 0.62 -8.90
N ILE A 169 12.51 0.75 -9.59
CA ILE A 169 13.84 0.76 -8.98
C ILE A 169 13.98 1.97 -8.03
N ARG A 170 13.51 3.15 -8.43
CA ARG A 170 13.50 4.35 -7.58
C ARG A 170 12.60 4.16 -6.36
N GLU A 171 11.42 3.58 -6.54
CA GLU A 171 10.53 3.29 -5.41
C GLU A 171 11.18 2.31 -4.43
N TYR A 172 11.83 1.25 -4.92
CA TYR A 172 12.60 0.36 -4.05
C TYR A 172 13.73 1.11 -3.30
N ASP A 173 14.46 2.01 -3.98
CA ASP A 173 15.51 2.81 -3.34
C ASP A 173 14.98 3.73 -2.23
N ASN A 174 13.79 4.33 -2.44
CA ASN A 174 13.13 5.16 -1.44
C ASN A 174 12.70 4.38 -0.19
N TYR A 175 12.40 3.09 -0.34
CA TYR A 175 11.82 2.26 0.69
C TYR A 175 12.81 1.36 1.44
N LEU A 176 13.96 1.09 0.84
CA LEU A 176 14.98 0.17 1.37
C LEU A 176 16.12 0.91 2.05
N GLY A 177 16.80 0.22 2.97
CA GLY A 177 17.98 0.77 3.64
C GLY A 177 19.28 0.56 2.86
N PRO A 178 20.36 1.26 3.25
CA PRO A 178 21.68 1.10 2.69
C PRO A 178 22.17 -0.36 2.70
N GLY A 179 22.83 -0.76 1.61
CA GLY A 179 23.39 -2.11 1.46
C GLY A 179 22.39 -3.14 0.91
N SER A 180 21.20 -2.70 0.50
CA SER A 180 20.23 -3.51 -0.22
C SER A 180 20.72 -3.80 -1.65
N VAL A 181 20.33 -4.96 -2.18
CA VAL A 181 20.79 -5.42 -3.51
C VAL A 181 19.58 -5.75 -4.35
N LEU A 182 19.58 -5.27 -5.59
CA LEU A 182 18.54 -5.54 -6.58
C LEU A 182 19.17 -6.16 -7.82
N GLU A 183 18.81 -7.40 -8.14
CA GLU A 183 19.26 -8.08 -9.36
C GLU A 183 18.09 -8.22 -10.34
N ILE A 184 18.35 -7.99 -11.63
CA ILE A 184 17.35 -8.10 -12.69
C ILE A 184 17.75 -9.21 -13.66
N LEU A 185 16.93 -10.26 -13.73
CA LEU A 185 17.03 -11.34 -14.72
C LEU A 185 15.99 -11.14 -15.82
N SER A 186 16.40 -11.09 -17.08
CA SER A 186 15.48 -10.96 -18.23
C SER A 186 16.15 -11.41 -19.53
N GLU A 187 15.37 -11.70 -20.56
CA GLU A 187 15.88 -11.95 -21.92
C GLU A 187 16.37 -10.68 -22.64
N THR A 188 15.81 -9.51 -22.30
CA THR A 188 16.13 -8.23 -22.95
C THR A 188 17.64 -7.96 -22.84
N PRO A 189 18.36 -7.70 -23.94
CA PRO A 189 19.81 -7.51 -23.89
C PRO A 189 20.20 -6.27 -23.08
N ILE A 190 21.39 -6.29 -22.47
CA ILE A 190 21.87 -5.20 -21.61
C ILE A 190 21.88 -3.87 -22.35
N THR A 191 22.20 -3.85 -23.65
CA THR A 191 22.22 -2.63 -24.48
C THR A 191 20.88 -1.88 -24.48
N GLU A 192 19.77 -2.60 -24.56
CA GLU A 192 18.40 -2.04 -24.48
C GLU A 192 18.02 -1.65 -23.05
N ARG A 193 18.65 -2.27 -22.05
CA ARG A 193 18.48 -1.88 -20.64
C ARG A 193 19.22 -0.60 -20.32
N THR A 194 20.44 -0.43 -20.83
CA THR A 194 21.34 0.69 -20.50
C THR A 194 20.86 2.03 -21.05
N SER A 195 20.08 2.05 -22.15
CA SER A 195 19.41 3.28 -22.61
C SER A 195 18.41 3.81 -21.56
N VAL A 196 17.85 2.91 -20.75
CA VAL A 196 16.90 3.20 -19.67
C VAL A 196 17.61 3.31 -18.30
N VAL A 197 18.67 2.53 -18.09
CA VAL A 197 19.55 2.52 -16.89
C VAL A 197 20.85 3.23 -17.27
N ASN A 198 20.73 4.52 -17.55
CA ASN A 198 21.89 5.38 -17.76
C ASN A 198 22.82 5.28 -16.51
N PRO A 199 24.16 5.29 -16.63
CA PRO A 199 25.07 5.38 -15.46
C PRO A 199 24.69 6.50 -14.47
N LEU A 200 24.01 7.54 -14.95
CA LEU A 200 23.38 8.57 -14.11
C LEU A 200 22.35 8.00 -13.09
N MET A 201 21.57 6.97 -13.44
CA MET A 201 20.63 6.34 -12.51
C MET A 201 21.35 5.67 -11.35
N GLN A 202 22.43 4.91 -11.60
CA GLN A 202 23.21 4.31 -10.51
C GLN A 202 23.82 5.37 -9.58
N SER A 203 24.20 6.53 -10.12
CA SER A 203 24.69 7.65 -9.29
C SER A 203 23.61 8.35 -8.46
N GLN A 204 22.32 8.19 -8.83
CA GLN A 204 21.19 8.79 -8.12
C GLN A 204 20.64 7.89 -7.00
N LEU A 205 20.91 6.58 -7.05
CA LEU A 205 20.44 5.61 -6.05
C LEU A 205 21.28 5.74 -4.78
N LYS A 206 20.63 5.79 -3.62
CA LYS A 206 21.29 6.01 -2.33
C LYS A 206 21.48 4.72 -1.54
N ASN A 207 20.55 3.79 -1.67
CA ASN A 207 20.41 2.64 -0.78
C ASN A 207 20.65 1.30 -1.48
N ILE A 208 20.26 1.19 -2.76
CA ILE A 208 20.30 -0.06 -3.52
C ILE A 208 21.46 -0.12 -4.51
N LYS A 209 22.07 -1.31 -4.64
CA LYS A 209 22.96 -1.66 -5.75
C LYS A 209 22.22 -2.50 -6.79
N VAL A 210 22.16 -2.02 -8.03
CA VAL A 210 21.47 -2.71 -9.14
C VAL A 210 22.46 -3.51 -9.99
N THR A 211 22.17 -4.80 -10.19
CA THR A 211 22.91 -5.69 -11.10
C THR A 211 21.98 -6.29 -12.16
N HIS A 212 22.52 -6.59 -13.34
CA HIS A 212 21.75 -7.12 -14.47
C HIS A 212 22.32 -8.46 -14.92
N LYS A 213 21.43 -9.44 -15.12
CA LYS A 213 21.73 -10.74 -15.75
C LYS A 213 20.84 -10.92 -16.97
N VAL A 214 21.42 -11.39 -18.08
CA VAL A 214 20.69 -11.78 -19.28
C VAL A 214 20.42 -13.27 -19.23
N GLY A 215 19.18 -13.67 -19.50
CA GLY A 215 18.78 -15.06 -19.59
C GLY A 215 17.27 -15.24 -19.50
N CYS A 216 16.77 -16.35 -20.02
CA CYS A 216 15.35 -16.68 -20.06
C CYS A 216 14.77 -16.94 -18.65
N PRO A 217 13.79 -16.16 -18.18
CA PRO A 217 13.08 -16.39 -16.92
C PRO A 217 12.44 -17.77 -16.78
N MET A 218 11.96 -18.34 -17.89
CA MET A 218 11.25 -19.63 -17.91
C MET A 218 12.19 -20.83 -17.91
N ASN A 219 13.50 -20.61 -18.10
CA ASN A 219 14.50 -21.65 -18.07
C ASN A 219 14.91 -21.96 -16.61
N TYR A 220 14.79 -23.23 -16.21
CA TYR A 220 15.04 -23.67 -14.84
C TYR A 220 16.47 -23.37 -14.37
N ASP A 221 17.49 -23.68 -15.18
CA ASP A 221 18.89 -23.53 -14.78
C ASP A 221 19.28 -22.06 -14.65
N THR A 222 18.87 -21.24 -15.63
CA THR A 222 19.09 -19.80 -15.61
C THR A 222 18.50 -19.14 -14.36
N LEU A 223 17.24 -19.45 -14.06
CA LEU A 223 16.53 -18.90 -12.89
C LEU A 223 17.12 -19.42 -11.58
N LYS A 224 17.48 -20.70 -11.52
CA LYS A 224 18.15 -21.31 -10.36
C LYS A 224 19.47 -20.63 -10.07
N GLU A 225 20.30 -20.43 -11.09
CA GLU A 225 21.56 -19.72 -10.92
C GLU A 225 21.35 -18.29 -10.43
N ALA A 226 20.36 -17.56 -10.96
CA ALA A 226 20.08 -16.19 -10.51
C ALA A 226 19.67 -16.15 -9.02
N ILE A 227 18.76 -17.02 -8.59
CA ILE A 227 18.30 -17.13 -7.19
C ILE A 227 19.47 -17.50 -6.25
N ILE A 228 20.36 -18.40 -6.68
CA ILE A 228 21.54 -18.78 -5.88
C ILE A 228 22.58 -17.66 -5.87
N ASN A 229 22.80 -16.99 -6.99
CA ASN A 229 23.81 -15.94 -7.12
C ASN A 229 23.44 -14.71 -6.30
N ILE A 230 22.19 -14.23 -6.34
CA ILE A 230 21.78 -13.11 -5.49
C ILE A 230 21.96 -13.42 -4.00
N ARG A 231 21.71 -14.68 -3.60
CA ARG A 231 21.90 -15.14 -2.22
C ARG A 231 23.38 -15.19 -1.82
N LYS A 232 24.29 -15.45 -2.76
CA LYS A 232 25.75 -15.50 -2.53
C LYS A 232 26.42 -14.12 -2.64
N SER A 233 25.99 -13.29 -3.60
CA SER A 233 26.59 -11.99 -3.92
C SER A 233 26.29 -10.97 -2.83
N ALA A 234 25.10 -11.08 -2.25
CA ALA A 234 24.84 -10.59 -0.92
C ALA A 234 25.77 -11.35 0.05
N LYS A 235 26.91 -10.76 0.43
CA LYS A 235 27.71 -11.13 1.63
C LYS A 235 26.90 -10.98 2.93
N CYS A 236 25.59 -11.13 2.85
CA CYS A 236 24.65 -10.89 3.90
C CYS A 236 24.77 -12.04 4.88
N ASP A 237 24.93 -11.66 6.14
CA ASP A 237 24.48 -12.47 7.26
C ASP A 237 23.20 -13.22 6.86
N LYS A 238 23.10 -14.48 7.27
CA LYS A 238 21.98 -15.38 6.95
C LYS A 238 20.59 -14.73 7.18
N ASN A 239 20.53 -13.62 7.92
CA ASN A 239 19.38 -12.81 8.27
C ASN A 239 18.84 -11.83 7.21
N VAL A 240 19.52 -11.52 6.09
CA VAL A 240 18.91 -10.60 5.11
C VAL A 240 17.87 -11.33 4.28
N PRO A 241 16.63 -10.82 4.20
CA PRO A 241 15.56 -11.47 3.47
C PRO A 241 15.72 -11.37 1.96
N LEU A 242 15.35 -12.43 1.26
CA LEU A 242 15.25 -12.49 -0.19
C LEU A 242 13.78 -12.34 -0.61
N SER A 243 13.52 -11.44 -1.55
CA SER A 243 12.25 -11.26 -2.22
C SER A 243 12.42 -11.51 -3.71
N VAL A 244 11.53 -12.29 -4.31
CA VAL A 244 11.53 -12.59 -5.74
C VAL A 244 10.25 -12.02 -6.34
N VAL A 245 10.43 -11.23 -7.38
CA VAL A 245 9.38 -10.44 -8.01
C VAL A 245 9.35 -10.79 -9.49
N VAL A 246 8.23 -11.32 -9.96
CA VAL A 246 8.04 -11.71 -11.36
C VAL A 246 7.18 -10.66 -12.06
N ILE A 247 7.69 -10.12 -13.15
CA ILE A 247 7.01 -9.12 -14.00
C ILE A 247 7.08 -9.57 -15.46
N SER A 248 6.23 -8.99 -16.31
CA SER A 248 6.26 -9.29 -17.74
C SER A 248 7.64 -9.00 -18.31
N ASP A 249 8.20 -9.98 -19.01
CA ASP A 249 9.39 -9.83 -19.83
C ASP A 249 8.90 -9.49 -21.25
N ARG A 250 9.09 -8.24 -21.68
CA ARG A 250 8.63 -7.60 -22.94
C ARG A 250 7.37 -6.75 -22.82
N ASP A 251 7.20 -5.89 -23.82
CA ASP A 251 6.12 -4.93 -23.94
C ASP A 251 4.76 -5.62 -23.99
N TRP A 252 3.95 -5.34 -22.98
CA TRP A 252 2.52 -5.64 -22.88
C TRP A 252 1.72 -5.26 -24.14
N LEU A 253 2.24 -4.34 -24.94
CA LEU A 253 1.54 -3.70 -26.06
C LEU A 253 1.38 -4.60 -27.29
N ILE A 254 2.05 -5.75 -27.37
CA ILE A 254 2.16 -6.53 -28.61
C ILE A 254 1.52 -7.93 -28.49
N GLY A 255 1.12 -8.38 -27.29
CA GLY A 255 0.69 -9.78 -27.05
C GLY A 255 -0.70 -9.96 -26.43
N ASP A 256 -1.18 -11.20 -26.43
CA ASP A 256 -2.35 -11.64 -25.67
C ASP A 256 -2.05 -11.59 -24.16
N THR A 257 -2.77 -10.75 -23.42
CA THR A 257 -2.60 -10.58 -21.97
C THR A 257 -2.77 -11.90 -21.22
N VAL A 258 -3.62 -12.80 -21.72
CA VAL A 258 -3.84 -14.12 -21.14
C VAL A 258 -2.60 -14.99 -21.28
N GLN A 259 -1.87 -14.88 -22.39
CA GLN A 259 -0.63 -15.63 -22.59
C GLN A 259 0.49 -15.11 -21.67
N ALA A 260 0.61 -13.78 -21.52
CA ALA A 260 1.57 -13.18 -20.60
C ALA A 260 1.32 -13.64 -19.16
N ASP A 261 0.07 -13.60 -18.70
CA ASP A 261 -0.30 -14.06 -17.36
C ASP A 261 0.03 -15.55 -17.11
N LYS A 262 -0.15 -16.41 -18.12
CA LYS A 262 0.26 -17.83 -18.04
C LYS A 262 1.77 -17.99 -17.89
N GLN A 263 2.57 -17.21 -18.63
CA GLN A 263 4.04 -17.23 -18.51
C GLN A 263 4.51 -16.72 -17.14
N LEU A 264 3.85 -15.69 -16.62
CA LEU A 264 4.11 -15.13 -15.29
C LEU A 264 3.76 -16.13 -14.19
N ALA A 265 2.58 -16.75 -14.28
CA ALA A 265 2.17 -17.83 -13.39
C ALA A 265 3.15 -19.00 -13.41
N TYR A 266 3.58 -19.44 -14.59
CA TYR A 266 4.57 -20.50 -14.74
C TYR A 266 5.91 -20.13 -14.08
N THR A 267 6.44 -18.93 -14.37
CA THR A 267 7.71 -18.45 -13.82
C THR A 267 7.65 -18.29 -12.30
N LEU A 268 6.52 -17.82 -11.76
CA LEU A 268 6.29 -17.72 -10.32
C LEU A 268 6.31 -19.09 -9.63
N LEU A 269 5.62 -20.09 -10.21
CA LEU A 269 5.60 -21.47 -9.71
C LEU A 269 6.99 -22.13 -9.85
N LEU A 270 7.71 -21.84 -10.93
CA LEU A 270 9.07 -22.32 -11.15
C LEU A 270 10.03 -21.77 -10.09
N ALA A 271 9.97 -20.46 -9.83
CA ALA A 271 10.74 -19.81 -8.78
C ALA A 271 10.45 -20.42 -7.40
N GLU A 272 9.17 -20.69 -7.08
CA GLU A 272 8.79 -21.36 -5.84
C GLU A 272 9.43 -22.74 -5.71
N ASN A 273 9.32 -23.55 -6.77
CA ASN A 273 9.86 -24.91 -6.81
C ASN A 273 11.38 -24.92 -6.62
N ILE A 274 12.09 -24.01 -7.30
CA ILE A 274 13.53 -23.83 -7.15
C ILE A 274 13.88 -23.45 -5.71
N CYS A 275 13.17 -22.49 -5.12
CA CYS A 275 13.45 -22.07 -3.74
C CYS A 275 13.25 -23.21 -2.74
N GLN A 276 12.17 -23.98 -2.89
CA GLN A 276 11.88 -25.14 -2.04
C GLN A 276 12.93 -26.25 -2.19
N LYS A 277 13.34 -26.60 -3.41
CA LYS A 277 14.35 -27.64 -3.66
C LYS A 277 15.73 -27.31 -3.13
N ASN A 278 16.07 -26.03 -3.02
CA ASN A 278 17.39 -25.57 -2.57
C ASN A 278 17.38 -25.04 -1.11
N ASP A 279 16.30 -25.27 -0.36
CA ASP A 279 16.09 -24.78 1.02
C ASP A 279 16.33 -23.26 1.17
N ILE A 280 15.92 -22.48 0.17
CA ILE A 280 16.04 -21.03 0.15
C ILE A 280 14.73 -20.43 0.67
N LYS A 281 14.80 -19.80 1.84
CA LYS A 281 13.66 -19.05 2.40
C LYS A 281 13.50 -17.71 1.69
N VAL A 282 12.37 -17.53 1.02
CA VAL A 282 11.96 -16.29 0.37
C VAL A 282 10.87 -15.62 1.21
N GLN A 283 11.04 -14.34 1.53
CA GLN A 283 10.08 -13.57 2.32
C GLN A 283 8.85 -13.20 1.48
N HIS A 284 9.08 -12.74 0.26
CA HIS A 284 8.03 -12.35 -0.68
C HIS A 284 8.29 -12.97 -2.05
N LEU A 285 7.35 -13.78 -2.53
CA LEU A 285 7.37 -14.33 -3.88
C LEU A 285 6.08 -13.88 -4.60
N VAL A 286 6.23 -12.88 -5.47
CA VAL A 286 5.11 -12.09 -5.98
C VAL A 286 5.18 -11.94 -7.49
N SER A 287 4.03 -12.04 -8.18
CA SER A 287 3.94 -11.75 -9.61
C SER A 287 2.96 -10.61 -9.92
N GLU A 288 3.25 -9.83 -10.95
CA GLU A 288 2.23 -9.05 -11.65
C GLU A 288 1.34 -10.01 -12.43
N ILE A 289 0.01 -9.97 -12.23
CA ILE A 289 -0.96 -10.78 -12.99
C ILE A 289 -2.20 -9.93 -13.21
N VAL A 290 -2.64 -9.81 -14.46
CA VAL A 290 -3.81 -9.01 -14.86
C VAL A 290 -5.09 -9.73 -14.50
N ASP A 291 -5.19 -10.99 -14.93
CA ASP A 291 -6.31 -11.86 -14.65
C ASP A 291 -6.34 -12.24 -13.17
N THR A 292 -7.17 -11.50 -12.43
CA THR A 292 -7.39 -11.73 -11.01
C THR A 292 -7.98 -13.10 -10.72
N GLY A 293 -8.67 -13.73 -11.68
CA GLY A 293 -9.18 -15.10 -11.57
C GLY A 293 -8.04 -16.10 -11.48
N LEU A 294 -7.09 -16.02 -12.43
CA LEU A 294 -5.87 -16.83 -12.40
C LEU A 294 -5.05 -16.59 -11.12
N GLY A 295 -4.83 -15.32 -10.76
CA GLY A 295 -4.11 -14.96 -9.53
C GLY A 295 -4.75 -15.53 -8.25
N LYS A 296 -6.09 -15.49 -8.16
CA LYS A 296 -6.84 -16.09 -7.04
C LYS A 296 -6.70 -17.61 -7.00
N GLN A 297 -6.69 -18.28 -8.15
CA GLN A 297 -6.47 -19.73 -8.21
C GLN A 297 -5.07 -20.11 -7.72
N ILE A 298 -4.04 -19.41 -8.18
CA ILE A 298 -2.64 -19.65 -7.76
C ILE A 298 -2.49 -19.49 -6.25
N THR A 299 -2.97 -18.37 -5.70
CA THR A 299 -2.86 -18.09 -4.25
C THR A 299 -3.70 -19.03 -3.39
N ARG A 300 -4.79 -19.59 -3.93
CA ARG A 300 -5.58 -20.62 -3.25
C ARG A 300 -4.84 -21.96 -3.17
N ILE A 301 -4.11 -22.34 -4.22
CA ILE A 301 -3.34 -23.59 -4.28
C ILE A 301 -2.01 -23.47 -3.53
N ARG A 302 -1.36 -22.30 -3.62
CA ARG A 302 -0.06 -21.98 -3.01
C ARG A 302 -0.15 -20.67 -2.19
N PRO A 303 -0.50 -20.72 -0.89
CA PRO A 303 -0.66 -19.54 -0.04
C PRO A 303 0.63 -18.74 0.27
N SER A 304 1.78 -19.34 -0.03
CA SER A 304 3.12 -18.74 -0.04
C SER A 304 3.23 -17.67 -1.13
N LEU A 305 2.60 -17.88 -2.28
CA LEU A 305 2.62 -16.99 -3.43
C LEU A 305 1.67 -15.82 -3.25
N SER A 306 1.97 -14.72 -3.93
CA SER A 306 1.08 -13.57 -4.03
C SER A 306 1.06 -13.04 -5.45
N PHE A 307 -0.04 -12.40 -5.84
CA PHE A 307 -0.14 -11.72 -7.12
C PHE A 307 -0.60 -10.29 -6.91
N ILE A 308 -0.24 -9.42 -7.84
CA ILE A 308 -0.63 -8.01 -7.87
C ILE A 308 -1.29 -7.73 -9.22
N GLY A 309 -2.59 -7.45 -9.18
CA GLY A 309 -3.34 -6.91 -10.31
C GLY A 309 -3.42 -5.39 -10.18
N ALA A 310 -2.35 -4.71 -10.58
CA ALA A 310 -2.27 -3.25 -10.45
C ALA A 310 -3.35 -2.55 -11.29
N GLU A 311 -3.64 -3.06 -12.49
CA GLU A 311 -4.65 -2.52 -13.40
C GLU A 311 -6.05 -2.49 -12.76
N GLU A 312 -6.49 -3.59 -12.15
CA GLU A 312 -7.77 -3.68 -11.41
C GLU A 312 -7.87 -2.57 -10.35
N VAL A 313 -6.81 -2.38 -9.56
CA VAL A 313 -6.78 -1.36 -8.50
C VAL A 313 -6.83 0.04 -9.10
N MET A 314 -6.08 0.30 -10.17
CA MET A 314 -6.05 1.60 -10.84
C MET A 314 -7.40 1.94 -11.50
N SER A 315 -8.11 0.96 -12.05
CA SER A 315 -9.47 1.15 -12.56
C SER A 315 -10.43 1.56 -11.44
N LEU A 316 -10.31 0.97 -10.24
CA LEU A 316 -11.13 1.35 -9.09
C LEU A 316 -10.78 2.75 -8.56
N VAL A 317 -9.49 3.10 -8.51
CA VAL A 317 -9.05 4.47 -8.15
C VAL A 317 -9.66 5.48 -9.11
N THR A 318 -9.62 5.18 -10.41
CA THR A 318 -10.19 6.05 -11.45
C THR A 318 -11.70 6.23 -11.27
N ALA A 319 -12.43 5.15 -10.97
CA ALA A 319 -13.86 5.23 -10.68
C ALA A 319 -14.16 6.11 -9.46
N GLN A 320 -13.39 5.98 -8.38
CA GLN A 320 -13.58 6.79 -7.17
C GLN A 320 -13.25 8.28 -7.41
N VAL A 321 -12.20 8.58 -8.19
CA VAL A 321 -11.85 9.95 -8.57
C VAL A 321 -12.89 10.56 -9.51
N ALA A 322 -13.51 9.76 -10.38
CA ALA A 322 -14.62 10.20 -11.21
C ALA A 322 -15.87 10.55 -10.39
N GLU A 323 -16.10 9.86 -9.26
CA GLU A 323 -17.18 10.20 -8.32
C GLU A 323 -16.86 11.47 -7.49
N CYS A 324 -15.61 11.63 -7.04
CA CYS A 324 -15.17 12.79 -6.27
C CYS A 324 -13.74 13.19 -6.66
N SER A 325 -13.61 14.32 -7.37
CA SER A 325 -12.33 14.80 -7.87
C SER A 325 -11.33 15.17 -6.77
N GLU A 326 -11.81 15.54 -5.57
CA GLU A 326 -10.96 15.86 -4.41
C GLU A 326 -10.16 14.65 -3.91
N LEU A 327 -10.68 13.43 -4.13
CA LEU A 327 -9.98 12.19 -3.77
C LEU A 327 -8.76 11.93 -4.67
N ASN A 328 -8.62 12.62 -5.80
CA ASN A 328 -7.43 12.54 -6.62
C ASN A 328 -6.17 12.93 -5.84
N GLU A 329 -6.25 13.98 -5.02
CA GLU A 329 -5.10 14.44 -4.23
C GLU A 329 -4.74 13.45 -3.11
N VAL A 330 -5.74 12.75 -2.58
CA VAL A 330 -5.56 11.65 -1.62
C VAL A 330 -4.77 10.50 -2.28
N TRP A 331 -5.20 10.06 -3.47
CA TRP A 331 -4.56 8.97 -4.18
C TRP A 331 -3.19 9.35 -4.74
N LYS A 332 -2.99 10.60 -5.15
CA LYS A 332 -1.68 11.11 -5.55
C LYS A 332 -0.68 11.06 -4.41
N ASP A 333 -1.01 11.56 -3.21
CA ASP A 333 -0.07 11.48 -2.07
C ASP A 333 0.28 10.01 -1.71
N ILE A 334 -0.66 9.08 -1.87
CA ILE A 334 -0.42 7.65 -1.59
C ILE A 334 0.40 6.95 -2.70
N LEU A 335 0.11 7.24 -3.98
CA LEU A 335 0.56 6.44 -5.13
C LEU A 335 1.40 7.19 -6.17
N ASP A 336 1.58 8.50 -6.06
CA ASP A 336 2.44 9.33 -6.94
C ASP A 336 3.78 9.64 -6.25
#